data_AF-A0A955N9H3-F1
#
_entry.id   AF-A0A955N9H3-F1
#
_cell.length_a   1.000
_cell.length_b   1.000
_cell.length_c   1.000
_cell.angle_alpha   90.00
_cell.angle_beta   90.00
_cell.angle_gamma   90.00
#
_symmetry.space_group_name_H-M   'P 1'
#
loop_
_entity.id
_entity.type
_entity.pdbx_description
1 polymer ?
#
loop_
_entity_poly.entity_id
_entity_poly.type
_entity_poly.pdbx_seq_one_letter_code
_entity_poly.pdbx_strand_id
1 'polypeptide(L)'
;MTIRMIFSLMQLLNIILKLRQQVLTTGGALLVVLVIWILPTACLAEEEALVPKLIFFEDFEEGDLLNSDKFRLHGKRPAVSLEGNLNVTLEHSRAGVDFRSELVPSGLPMPFFTGGQETVIGPIYWYAVKIRLNGPYSPDSDSGESLLQWIGMADSPDNTENARNPAAALMIRGKRYAFAARADSKPVTPSYGTPNRYTRNELLDLGPYSNDIGVWTCWIVNLRWNYLQGAILTIWKNGKILIDQKNVVLGYNDRKGPVFKFGLYKWAWNSRSTQVRFRRIEYDDLAIGTGMLNMSMLLPDGCINLESVKGNVHLDF
;
A
#
# COMPACT_ATOMS: atom_id res chain seq x y z
N MET A 1 -11.74 5.24 20.90
CA MET A 1 -11.19 6.53 21.34
C MET A 1 -11.98 6.94 22.57
N THR A 2 -11.40 6.76 23.75
CA THR A 2 -12.12 6.71 25.03
C THR A 2 -12.37 8.10 25.62
N ILE A 3 -13.49 8.23 26.35
CA ILE A 3 -13.98 9.43 27.07
C ILE A 3 -12.89 10.15 27.89
N ARG A 4 -11.85 9.42 28.34
CA ARG A 4 -10.69 10.00 29.04
C ARG A 4 -9.87 10.98 28.20
N MET A 5 -9.79 10.78 26.89
CA MET A 5 -9.04 11.66 26.00
C MET A 5 -9.76 12.99 25.79
N ILE A 6 -11.10 12.94 25.67
CA ILE A 6 -11.98 14.13 25.60
C ILE A 6 -11.88 14.95 26.90
N PHE A 7 -11.88 14.28 28.05
CA PHE A 7 -11.70 14.95 29.35
C PHE A 7 -10.36 15.67 29.48
N SER A 8 -9.27 15.06 28.99
CA SER A 8 -7.94 15.66 29.01
C SER A 8 -7.86 16.90 28.10
N LEU A 9 -8.46 16.84 26.90
CA LEU A 9 -8.55 17.98 25.98
C LEU A 9 -9.40 19.12 26.53
N MET A 10 -10.52 18.82 27.21
CA MET A 10 -11.35 19.85 27.86
C MET A 10 -10.65 20.52 29.05
N GLN A 11 -9.85 19.76 29.81
CA GLN A 11 -9.04 20.35 30.89
C GLN A 11 -7.96 21.27 30.32
N LEU A 12 -7.31 20.88 29.23
CA LEU A 12 -6.33 21.71 28.54
C LEU A 12 -6.95 23.00 28.00
N LEU A 13 -8.13 22.91 27.37
CA LEU A 13 -8.86 24.07 26.85
C LEU A 13 -9.27 25.05 27.96
N ASN A 14 -9.71 24.54 29.12
CA ASN A 14 -10.03 25.37 30.28
C ASN A 14 -8.81 26.08 30.88
N ILE A 15 -7.65 25.43 30.90
CA ILE A 15 -6.40 26.04 31.36
C ILE A 15 -6.00 27.18 30.41
N ILE A 16 -6.09 26.95 29.10
CA ILE A 16 -5.79 27.97 28.07
C ILE A 16 -6.72 29.18 28.18
N LEU A 17 -8.02 28.96 28.37
CA LEU A 17 -9.00 30.03 28.53
C LEU A 17 -8.75 30.87 29.79
N LYS A 18 -8.38 30.23 30.91
CA LYS A 18 -8.02 30.94 32.15
C LYS A 18 -6.76 31.79 31.99
N LEU A 19 -5.73 31.25 31.34
CA LEU A 19 -4.49 31.99 31.06
C LEU A 19 -4.76 33.21 30.14
N ARG A 20 -5.63 33.06 29.13
CA ARG A 20 -6.06 34.18 28.26
C ARG A 20 -6.72 35.31 29.05
N GLN A 21 -7.59 34.96 30.00
CA GLN A 21 -8.33 35.94 30.80
C GLN A 21 -7.43 36.66 31.82
N GLN A 22 -6.38 35.99 32.30
CA GLN A 22 -5.41 36.55 33.24
C GLN A 22 -4.39 37.48 32.57
N VAL A 23 -4.07 37.24 31.30
CA VAL A 23 -3.22 38.12 30.47
C VAL A 23 -3.94 39.40 30.08
N LEU A 24 -5.25 39.34 29.81
CA LEU A 24 -6.05 40.51 29.42
C LEU A 24 -6.27 41.51 30.57
N THR A 25 -6.18 41.07 31.83
CA THR A 25 -6.46 41.91 33.01
C THR A 25 -5.22 42.57 33.63
N THR A 26 -4.01 42.14 33.28
CA THR A 26 -2.78 42.56 33.97
C THR A 26 -1.92 43.56 33.19
N GLY A 27 -2.35 44.02 32.02
CA GLY A 27 -1.68 45.14 31.31
C GLY A 27 -0.19 44.91 30.98
N GLY A 28 0.26 43.66 30.95
CA GLY A 28 1.64 43.27 30.69
C GLY A 28 1.95 43.26 29.20
N ALA A 29 2.19 44.42 28.61
CA ALA A 29 2.65 44.57 27.24
C ALA A 29 4.15 44.20 27.11
N LEU A 30 4.56 42.93 27.31
CA LEU A 30 5.83 42.41 26.76
C LEU A 30 6.09 40.89 26.97
N LEU A 31 5.18 39.94 26.69
CA LEU A 31 5.59 38.53 26.50
C LEU A 31 4.58 37.56 25.85
N VAL A 32 3.61 38.01 25.03
CA VAL A 32 2.52 37.12 24.52
C VAL A 32 2.42 37.11 22.99
N VAL A 33 3.56 37.24 22.29
CA VAL A 33 3.58 37.11 20.82
C VAL A 33 4.01 35.72 20.34
N LEU A 34 4.61 34.86 21.17
CA LEU A 34 5.16 33.59 20.68
C LEU A 34 4.32 32.32 20.90
N VAL A 35 3.29 32.34 21.76
CA VAL A 35 2.53 31.11 22.11
C VAL A 35 1.23 30.98 21.31
N ILE A 36 0.74 32.05 20.68
CA ILE A 36 -0.57 32.07 20.01
C ILE A 36 -0.49 31.68 18.51
N TRP A 37 0.72 31.55 17.94
CA TRP A 37 0.89 31.21 16.52
C TRP A 37 1.36 29.77 16.23
N ILE A 38 1.59 28.93 17.26
CA ILE A 38 2.19 27.60 17.05
C ILE A 38 1.16 26.46 17.03
N LEU A 39 -0.12 26.69 17.34
CA LEU A 39 -1.18 25.68 17.11
C LEU A 39 -2.46 26.40 16.64
N PRO A 40 -2.97 26.13 15.40
CA PRO A 40 -3.16 24.78 14.88
C PRO A 40 -2.86 24.61 13.37
N THR A 41 -1.62 24.74 12.91
CA THR A 41 -1.26 24.20 11.58
C THR A 41 -1.16 22.67 11.62
N ALA A 42 -0.73 22.10 12.74
CA ALA A 42 -0.64 20.64 12.91
C ALA A 42 -2.02 19.94 13.01
N CYS A 43 -3.02 20.59 13.61
CA CYS A 43 -4.37 20.02 13.75
C CYS A 43 -5.15 20.06 12.42
N LEU A 44 -5.02 21.14 11.65
CA LEU A 44 -5.66 21.27 10.33
C LEU A 44 -5.02 20.37 9.27
N ALA A 45 -3.70 20.14 9.33
CA ALA A 45 -3.01 19.22 8.42
C ALA A 45 -3.37 17.74 8.67
N GLU A 46 -3.76 17.37 9.90
CA GLU A 46 -4.21 16.01 10.21
C GLU A 46 -5.63 15.73 9.69
N GLU A 47 -6.46 16.76 9.56
CA GLU A 47 -7.84 16.67 9.08
C GLU A 47 -7.93 16.62 7.54
N GLU A 48 -7.09 17.38 6.81
CA GLU A 48 -6.95 17.24 5.35
C GLU A 48 -6.33 15.90 4.92
N ALA A 49 -5.47 15.30 5.75
CA ALA A 49 -4.84 14.00 5.48
C ALA A 49 -5.81 12.80 5.60
N LEU A 50 -7.05 13.02 6.03
CA LEU A 50 -8.08 11.99 6.16
C LEU A 50 -9.00 11.88 4.94
N VAL A 51 -9.17 12.95 4.15
CA VAL A 51 -10.09 12.95 3.00
C VAL A 51 -9.50 12.12 1.86
N PRO A 52 -10.21 11.06 1.40
CA PRO A 52 -9.69 10.24 0.33
C PRO A 52 -9.60 10.98 -1.00
N LYS A 53 -8.46 10.81 -1.67
CA LYS A 53 -8.19 11.43 -2.97
C LYS A 53 -7.50 10.43 -3.91
N LEU A 54 -8.05 10.29 -5.11
CA LEU A 54 -7.46 9.55 -6.22
C LEU A 54 -6.24 10.31 -6.76
N ILE A 55 -5.16 9.56 -7.00
CA ILE A 55 -3.87 10.08 -7.46
C ILE A 55 -3.46 9.46 -8.79
N PHE A 56 -3.80 8.20 -9.00
CA PHE A 56 -3.43 7.44 -10.19
C PHE A 56 -4.56 6.49 -10.54
N PHE A 57 -4.88 6.39 -11.82
CA PHE A 57 -5.84 5.44 -12.35
C PHE A 57 -5.35 4.88 -13.69
N GLU A 58 -5.53 3.58 -13.91
CA GLU A 58 -5.31 2.91 -15.18
C GLU A 58 -6.33 1.77 -15.32
N ASP A 59 -7.14 1.85 -16.39
CA ASP A 59 -8.10 0.80 -16.80
C ASP A 59 -7.53 -0.14 -17.87
N PHE A 60 -6.37 0.20 -18.45
CA PHE A 60 -5.65 -0.58 -19.46
C PHE A 60 -6.31 -0.63 -20.85
N GLU A 61 -7.43 0.05 -21.06
CA GLU A 61 -8.24 -0.02 -22.30
C GLU A 61 -7.49 0.56 -23.53
N GLU A 62 -6.54 1.48 -23.31
CA GLU A 62 -5.75 2.11 -24.37
C GLU A 62 -4.69 1.16 -24.99
N GLY A 63 -4.37 0.04 -24.34
CA GLY A 63 -3.45 -0.98 -24.88
C GLY A 63 -1.96 -0.63 -24.90
N ASP A 64 -1.57 0.64 -24.75
CA ASP A 64 -0.18 1.10 -24.87
C ASP A 64 0.54 1.30 -23.53
N LEU A 65 0.87 0.18 -22.88
CA LEU A 65 1.60 0.19 -21.60
C LEU A 65 3.10 0.48 -21.72
N LEU A 66 3.62 0.62 -22.95
CA LEU A 66 5.06 0.47 -23.20
C LEU A 66 5.68 1.65 -23.94
N ASN A 67 4.86 2.50 -24.56
CA ASN A 67 5.26 3.84 -24.95
C ASN A 67 4.83 4.89 -23.90
N SER A 68 4.12 4.49 -22.85
CA SER A 68 3.73 5.39 -21.78
C SER A 68 4.78 5.43 -20.67
N ASP A 69 5.16 6.64 -20.25
CA ASP A 69 6.00 6.88 -19.05
C ASP A 69 5.26 6.59 -17.73
N LYS A 70 4.06 5.97 -17.82
CA LYS A 70 3.18 5.61 -16.69
C LYS A 70 3.72 4.44 -15.86
N PHE A 71 4.50 3.54 -16.46
CA PHE A 71 5.00 2.34 -15.78
C PHE A 71 6.47 2.05 -16.04
N ARG A 72 7.16 1.54 -15.00
CA ARG A 72 8.44 0.84 -15.14
C ARG A 72 8.23 -0.67 -15.09
N LEU A 73 8.83 -1.39 -16.03
CA LEU A 73 8.75 -2.85 -16.12
C LEU A 73 9.84 -3.56 -15.32
N HIS A 74 9.47 -4.59 -14.57
CA HIS A 74 10.36 -5.54 -13.93
C HIS A 74 10.07 -6.97 -14.41
N GLY A 75 10.97 -7.54 -15.21
CA GLY A 75 10.86 -8.90 -15.73
C GLY A 75 10.18 -8.95 -17.10
N LYS A 76 9.42 -10.02 -17.36
CA LYS A 76 8.72 -10.22 -18.62
C LYS A 76 7.64 -9.18 -18.82
N ARG A 77 7.53 -8.68 -20.04
CA ARG A 77 6.51 -7.72 -20.47
C ARG A 77 5.12 -8.38 -20.46
N PRO A 78 4.13 -7.82 -19.74
CA PRO A 78 2.75 -8.26 -19.84
C PRO A 78 2.10 -7.73 -21.13
N ALA A 79 0.90 -8.22 -21.46
CA ALA A 79 0.16 -7.80 -22.65
C ALA A 79 -1.23 -7.29 -22.25
N VAL A 80 -1.77 -6.29 -22.95
CA VAL A 80 -3.19 -5.94 -22.83
C VAL A 80 -4.00 -6.91 -23.69
N SER A 81 -5.09 -7.43 -23.15
CA SER A 81 -5.99 -8.34 -23.86
C SER A 81 -6.93 -7.57 -24.79
N LEU A 82 -7.65 -8.29 -25.66
CA LEU A 82 -8.71 -7.70 -26.48
C LEU A 82 -9.90 -7.19 -25.64
N GLU A 83 -10.01 -7.63 -24.38
CA GLU A 83 -11.02 -7.20 -23.40
C GLU A 83 -10.53 -6.00 -22.57
N GLY A 84 -9.48 -5.30 -22.99
CA GLY A 84 -8.98 -4.11 -22.30
C GLY A 84 -8.17 -4.34 -21.03
N ASN A 85 -8.18 -5.56 -20.45
CA ASN A 85 -7.44 -5.84 -19.22
C ASN A 85 -5.96 -6.19 -19.43
N LEU A 86 -5.15 -5.95 -18.40
CA LEU A 86 -3.76 -6.37 -18.35
C LEU A 86 -3.63 -7.88 -18.10
N ASN A 87 -3.00 -8.59 -19.03
CA ASN A 87 -2.73 -10.02 -18.95
C ASN A 87 -1.26 -10.32 -18.63
N VAL A 88 -1.03 -10.92 -17.46
CA VAL A 88 0.28 -11.30 -16.97
C VAL A 88 0.45 -12.81 -17.09
N THR A 89 1.37 -13.25 -17.95
CA THR A 89 1.66 -14.68 -18.16
C THR A 89 3.11 -15.02 -17.85
N LEU A 90 3.30 -16.05 -17.02
CA LEU A 90 4.60 -16.62 -16.73
C LEU A 90 4.61 -18.11 -17.06
N GLU A 91 5.72 -18.55 -17.65
CA GLU A 91 5.96 -19.95 -17.96
C GLU A 91 7.34 -20.39 -17.46
N HIS A 92 7.39 -21.55 -16.80
CA HIS A 92 8.61 -22.27 -16.49
C HIS A 92 8.72 -23.47 -17.41
N SER A 93 9.35 -23.26 -18.58
CA SER A 93 9.49 -24.27 -19.62
C SER A 93 10.95 -24.69 -19.81
N ARG A 94 11.20 -25.60 -20.78
CA ARG A 94 12.57 -25.94 -21.19
C ARG A 94 13.23 -24.84 -22.03
N ALA A 95 12.43 -23.96 -22.65
CA ALA A 95 12.91 -22.88 -23.51
C ALA A 95 13.33 -21.63 -22.73
N GLY A 96 12.93 -21.52 -21.46
CA GLY A 96 13.25 -20.39 -20.59
C GLY A 96 12.42 -20.40 -19.32
N VAL A 97 12.80 -19.56 -18.36
CA VAL A 97 12.10 -19.42 -17.09
C VAL A 97 11.69 -17.97 -16.88
N ASP A 98 10.39 -17.73 -16.96
CA ASP A 98 9.80 -16.44 -16.61
C ASP A 98 9.31 -16.51 -15.17
N PHE A 99 10.02 -15.89 -14.23
CA PHE A 99 9.63 -15.91 -12.81
C PHE A 99 9.05 -14.57 -12.32
N ARG A 100 9.06 -13.53 -13.16
CA ARG A 100 8.58 -12.19 -12.80
C ARG A 100 8.02 -11.45 -14.02
N SER A 101 6.88 -10.80 -13.83
CA SER A 101 6.30 -9.82 -14.74
C SER A 101 5.51 -8.82 -13.88
N GLU A 102 6.14 -7.70 -13.55
CA GLU A 102 5.58 -6.70 -12.64
C GLU A 102 5.75 -5.29 -13.19
N LEU A 103 4.76 -4.45 -12.95
CA LEU A 103 4.75 -3.04 -13.28
C LEU A 103 4.84 -2.20 -12.02
N VAL A 104 5.55 -1.08 -12.13
CA VAL A 104 5.68 -0.07 -11.08
C VAL A 104 5.13 1.24 -11.63
N PRO A 105 4.01 1.77 -11.09
CA PRO A 105 3.54 3.10 -11.49
C PRO A 105 4.66 4.14 -11.33
N SER A 106 4.75 5.07 -12.27
CA SER A 106 5.73 6.17 -12.27
C SER A 106 5.04 7.52 -12.38
N GLY A 107 5.80 8.59 -12.07
CA GLY A 107 5.26 9.95 -12.09
C GLY A 107 4.28 10.25 -10.97
N LEU A 108 4.25 9.44 -9.91
CA LEU A 108 3.36 9.67 -8.77
C LEU A 108 3.73 10.99 -8.06
N PRO A 109 2.75 11.80 -7.63
CA PRO A 109 2.98 13.18 -7.21
C PRO A 109 3.58 13.29 -5.81
N MET A 110 4.42 14.31 -5.64
CA MET A 110 4.75 14.89 -4.34
C MET A 110 3.49 15.54 -3.71
N PRO A 111 3.39 15.64 -2.37
CA PRO A 111 4.39 15.21 -1.38
C PRO A 111 4.27 13.74 -0.96
N PHE A 112 3.43 12.94 -1.63
CA PHE A 112 3.12 11.57 -1.21
C PHE A 112 4.15 10.54 -1.72
N PHE A 113 4.78 10.82 -2.86
CA PHE A 113 5.76 9.94 -3.45
C PHE A 113 7.05 10.70 -3.78
N THR A 114 8.18 10.25 -3.26
CA THR A 114 9.50 10.72 -3.69
C THR A 114 9.93 9.97 -4.94
N GLY A 115 10.70 10.59 -5.83
CA GLY A 115 11.21 9.94 -7.05
C GLY A 115 10.13 9.46 -8.03
N GLY A 116 8.85 9.80 -7.79
CA GLY A 116 7.70 9.36 -8.55
C GLY A 116 7.22 7.94 -8.23
N GLN A 117 7.81 7.23 -7.24
CA GLN A 117 7.48 5.82 -6.95
C GLN A 117 7.55 5.44 -5.47
N GLU A 118 8.52 5.99 -4.73
CA GLU A 118 8.73 5.65 -3.32
C GLU A 118 7.75 6.42 -2.43
N THR A 119 6.91 5.70 -1.68
CA THR A 119 5.98 6.35 -0.73
C THR A 119 6.73 7.16 0.32
N VAL A 120 6.13 8.24 0.80
CA VAL A 120 6.56 8.91 2.04
C VAL A 120 5.99 8.15 3.24
N ILE A 121 6.78 8.02 4.31
CA ILE A 121 6.34 7.38 5.56
C ILE A 121 5.41 8.34 6.33
N GLY A 122 4.30 7.84 6.86
CA GLY A 122 3.35 8.62 7.66
C GLY A 122 1.99 8.90 7.02
N PRO A 123 1.90 9.32 5.74
CA PRO A 123 0.62 9.43 5.05
C PRO A 123 -0.14 8.10 4.97
N ILE A 124 -1.46 8.21 4.81
CA ILE A 124 -2.33 7.08 4.52
C ILE A 124 -2.43 6.93 3.00
N TYR A 125 -2.24 5.72 2.51
CA TYR A 125 -2.39 5.33 1.12
C TYR A 125 -3.48 4.29 0.97
N TRP A 126 -4.14 4.25 -0.17
CA TRP A 126 -4.95 3.13 -0.58
C TRP A 126 -4.60 2.70 -2.00
N TYR A 127 -4.69 1.39 -2.22
CA TYR A 127 -4.45 0.73 -3.50
C TYR A 127 -5.65 -0.16 -3.78
N ALA A 128 -6.36 0.11 -4.86
CA ALA A 128 -7.50 -0.67 -5.31
C ALA A 128 -7.18 -1.27 -6.69
N VAL A 129 -7.55 -2.54 -6.90
CA VAL A 129 -7.29 -3.23 -8.17
C VAL A 129 -8.22 -4.42 -8.31
N LYS A 130 -8.67 -4.71 -9.53
CA LYS A 130 -9.35 -5.96 -9.87
C LYS A 130 -8.32 -7.00 -10.27
N ILE A 131 -8.47 -8.21 -9.73
CA ILE A 131 -7.59 -9.34 -10.04
C ILE A 131 -8.45 -10.55 -10.42
N ARG A 132 -8.11 -11.19 -11.54
CA ARG A 132 -8.71 -12.46 -11.98
C ARG A 132 -7.62 -13.52 -12.09
N LEU A 133 -7.77 -14.61 -11.34
CA LEU A 133 -6.89 -15.78 -11.46
C LEU A 133 -7.34 -16.61 -12.67
N ASN A 134 -6.72 -16.41 -13.84
CA ASN A 134 -7.19 -17.00 -15.09
C ASN A 134 -6.36 -18.23 -15.55
N GLY A 135 -6.93 -19.05 -16.44
CA GLY A 135 -6.31 -20.28 -16.95
C GLY A 135 -6.38 -21.46 -15.97
N PRO A 136 -5.64 -22.56 -16.22
CA PRO A 136 -5.57 -23.67 -15.27
C PRO A 136 -4.85 -23.22 -13.99
N TYR A 137 -5.62 -22.72 -13.02
CA TYR A 137 -5.10 -22.21 -11.76
C TYR A 137 -5.02 -23.32 -10.71
N SER A 138 -3.99 -24.16 -10.80
CA SER A 138 -3.74 -25.20 -9.81
C SER A 138 -2.95 -24.65 -8.61
N PRO A 139 -3.27 -25.09 -7.37
CA PRO A 139 -2.44 -24.81 -6.20
C PRO A 139 -0.98 -25.17 -6.45
N ASP A 140 -0.08 -24.39 -5.88
CA ASP A 140 1.33 -24.76 -5.73
C ASP A 140 1.60 -24.94 -4.23
N SER A 141 1.71 -26.20 -3.79
CA SER A 141 2.02 -26.50 -2.39
C SER A 141 3.48 -26.21 -2.04
N ASP A 142 4.35 -26.15 -3.04
CA ASP A 142 5.79 -26.12 -2.86
C ASP A 142 6.33 -24.69 -2.86
N SER A 143 5.56 -23.72 -3.35
CA SER A 143 5.89 -22.30 -3.36
C SER A 143 4.64 -21.44 -3.42
N GLY A 144 4.79 -20.16 -3.08
CA GLY A 144 3.81 -19.15 -3.45
C GLY A 144 4.24 -18.27 -4.62
N GLU A 145 3.45 -17.21 -4.79
CA GLU A 145 3.64 -16.10 -5.71
C GLU A 145 3.06 -14.81 -5.11
N SER A 146 3.63 -13.66 -5.46
CA SER A 146 3.07 -12.34 -5.11
C SER A 146 2.26 -11.80 -6.28
N LEU A 147 1.10 -11.21 -5.97
CA LEU A 147 0.22 -10.51 -6.90
C LEU A 147 0.36 -8.99 -6.80
N LEU A 148 0.66 -8.51 -5.58
CA LEU A 148 1.00 -7.13 -5.25
C LEU A 148 2.15 -7.15 -4.24
N GLN A 149 3.08 -6.21 -4.35
CA GLN A 149 4.12 -6.05 -3.34
C GLN A 149 4.50 -4.59 -3.12
N TRP A 150 4.86 -4.29 -1.87
CA TRP A 150 5.44 -3.02 -1.44
C TRP A 150 6.85 -3.29 -0.97
N ILE A 151 7.82 -3.08 -1.85
CA ILE A 151 9.22 -3.41 -1.59
C ILE A 151 9.93 -2.26 -0.86
N GLY A 152 10.61 -2.58 0.25
CA GLY A 152 11.45 -1.60 0.96
C GLY A 152 12.66 -1.21 0.11
N MET A 153 13.00 0.08 0.11
CA MET A 153 14.16 0.61 -0.61
C MET A 153 15.30 0.80 0.39
N ALA A 154 16.37 0.03 0.25
CA ALA A 154 17.50 0.09 1.17
C ALA A 154 18.14 1.48 1.17
N ASP A 155 18.23 2.09 2.35
CA ASP A 155 18.97 3.31 2.56
C ASP A 155 20.43 2.95 2.83
N SER A 156 21.21 2.73 1.78
CA SER A 156 22.65 2.55 1.97
C SER A 156 23.44 3.42 1.00
N PRO A 157 24.06 4.51 1.47
CA PRO A 157 25.12 5.18 0.74
C PRO A 157 26.37 4.27 0.59
N ASP A 158 26.51 3.22 1.41
CA ASP A 158 27.73 2.41 1.53
C ASP A 158 27.55 0.91 1.19
N ASN A 159 26.45 0.52 0.54
CA ASN A 159 26.12 -0.89 0.17
C ASN A 159 26.13 -1.89 1.35
N THR A 160 25.96 -1.43 2.59
CA THR A 160 25.95 -2.28 3.79
C THR A 160 24.65 -3.05 3.98
N GLU A 161 23.59 -2.68 3.24
CA GLU A 161 22.28 -3.31 3.34
C GLU A 161 21.90 -4.02 2.05
N ASN A 162 21.63 -5.32 2.17
CA ASN A 162 21.18 -6.16 1.06
C ASN A 162 19.75 -5.81 0.63
N ALA A 163 19.38 -6.26 -0.58
CA ALA A 163 18.01 -6.20 -1.07
C ALA A 163 17.00 -6.69 0.00
N ARG A 164 15.90 -5.94 0.18
CA ARG A 164 14.91 -6.24 1.21
C ARG A 164 13.82 -7.16 0.70
N ASN A 165 13.26 -7.93 1.64
CA ASN A 165 11.95 -8.52 1.41
C ASN A 165 10.90 -7.41 1.32
N PRO A 166 9.75 -7.67 0.67
CA PRO A 166 8.65 -6.74 0.70
C PRO A 166 8.18 -6.45 2.13
N ALA A 167 7.99 -5.16 2.43
CA ALA A 167 7.38 -4.69 3.67
C ALA A 167 5.94 -5.17 3.76
N ALA A 168 5.25 -5.20 2.63
CA ALA A 168 3.95 -5.84 2.50
C ALA A 168 3.82 -6.58 1.17
N ALA A 169 2.98 -7.61 1.11
CA ALA A 169 2.64 -8.26 -0.16
C ALA A 169 1.33 -9.05 -0.07
N LEU A 170 0.45 -8.87 -1.06
CA LEU A 170 -0.66 -9.78 -1.33
C LEU A 170 -0.11 -10.96 -2.15
N MET A 171 -0.32 -12.18 -1.66
CA MET A 171 0.26 -13.38 -2.24
C MET A 171 -0.70 -14.56 -2.22
N ILE A 172 -0.40 -15.55 -3.07
CA ILE A 172 -0.99 -16.88 -2.99
C ILE A 172 0.04 -17.82 -2.39
N ARG A 173 -0.39 -18.63 -1.42
CA ARG A 173 0.40 -19.68 -0.75
C ARG A 173 -0.46 -20.93 -0.62
N GLY A 174 -0.07 -22.01 -1.28
CA GLY A 174 -0.88 -23.22 -1.31
C GLY A 174 -2.25 -22.95 -1.94
N LYS A 175 -3.33 -23.08 -1.15
CA LYS A 175 -4.73 -22.87 -1.58
C LYS A 175 -5.33 -21.54 -1.10
N ARG A 176 -4.51 -20.63 -0.57
CA ARG A 176 -4.99 -19.45 0.18
C ARG A 176 -4.36 -18.17 -0.31
N TYR A 177 -5.14 -17.10 -0.27
CA TYR A 177 -4.58 -15.76 -0.24
C TYR A 177 -3.94 -15.52 1.13
N ALA A 178 -2.82 -14.82 1.12
CA ALA A 178 -2.17 -14.38 2.33
C ALA A 178 -1.61 -12.97 2.13
N PHE A 179 -1.47 -12.24 3.23
CA PHE A 179 -0.80 -10.95 3.26
C PHE A 179 0.45 -11.01 4.12
N ALA A 180 1.61 -10.84 3.51
CA ALA A 180 2.82 -10.64 4.29
C ALA A 180 2.82 -9.21 4.83
N ALA A 181 3.09 -9.05 6.13
CA ALA A 181 3.24 -7.76 6.79
C ALA A 181 4.53 -7.77 7.61
N ARG A 182 5.45 -6.86 7.29
CA ARG A 182 6.77 -6.77 7.90
C ARG A 182 7.05 -5.38 8.41
N ALA A 183 7.85 -5.32 9.48
CA ALA A 183 8.45 -4.08 9.96
C ALA A 183 9.84 -4.33 10.54
N ASP A 184 10.73 -3.35 10.40
CA ASP A 184 11.97 -3.28 11.17
C ASP A 184 12.17 -1.85 11.66
N SER A 185 12.35 -1.70 12.96
CA SER A 185 12.60 -0.41 13.59
C SER A 185 14.07 -0.02 13.60
N LYS A 186 14.97 -0.94 13.23
CA LYS A 186 16.42 -0.69 13.18
C LYS A 186 16.76 0.15 11.94
N PRO A 187 17.67 1.13 12.05
CA PRO A 187 18.11 1.94 10.90
C PRO A 187 18.78 1.13 9.77
N VAL A 188 19.31 -0.06 10.10
CA VAL A 188 19.86 -1.01 9.13
C VAL A 188 19.22 -2.35 9.38
N THR A 189 18.50 -2.88 8.39
CA THR A 189 17.88 -4.20 8.50
C THR A 189 18.98 -5.26 8.52
N PRO A 190 19.01 -6.19 9.49
CA PRO A 190 19.99 -7.27 9.51
C PRO A 190 19.93 -8.15 8.26
N SER A 191 21.04 -8.81 7.96
CA SER A 191 21.16 -9.76 6.85
C SER A 191 20.18 -10.93 6.94
N TYR A 192 20.01 -11.64 5.81
CA TYR A 192 19.23 -12.87 5.77
C TYR A 192 19.80 -13.92 6.74
N GLY A 193 18.91 -14.66 7.41
CA GLY A 193 19.30 -15.71 8.38
C GLY A 193 19.52 -15.20 9.81
N THR A 194 19.57 -13.89 10.05
CA THR A 194 19.70 -13.34 11.41
C THR A 194 18.42 -13.60 12.22
N PRO A 195 18.50 -14.19 13.43
CA PRO A 195 17.36 -14.31 14.34
C PRO A 195 16.77 -12.95 14.67
N ASN A 196 15.44 -12.86 14.82
CA ASN A 196 14.73 -11.61 15.12
C ASN A 196 15.10 -10.46 14.18
N ARG A 197 15.34 -10.79 12.89
CA ARG A 197 15.64 -9.81 11.84
C ARG A 197 14.65 -8.65 11.87
N TYR A 198 13.36 -8.98 11.89
CA TYR A 198 12.27 -8.01 11.83
C TYR A 198 11.60 -7.83 13.19
N THR A 199 11.19 -6.59 13.49
CA THR A 199 10.30 -6.26 14.61
C THR A 199 8.90 -6.85 14.38
N ARG A 200 8.46 -6.97 13.12
CA ARG A 200 7.25 -7.70 12.72
C ARG A 200 7.52 -8.54 11.48
N ASN A 201 7.06 -9.79 11.47
CA ASN A 201 7.12 -10.66 10.31
C ASN A 201 5.96 -11.65 10.33
N GLU A 202 4.82 -11.19 9.82
CA GLU A 202 3.57 -11.95 9.83
C GLU A 202 3.16 -12.37 8.42
N LEU A 203 2.47 -13.49 8.35
CA LEU A 203 1.73 -13.94 7.17
C LEU A 203 0.27 -14.08 7.59
N LEU A 204 -0.54 -13.07 7.27
CA LEU A 204 -1.95 -13.02 7.60
C LEU A 204 -2.73 -13.85 6.59
N ASP A 205 -3.58 -14.75 7.07
CA ASP A 205 -4.45 -15.55 6.21
C ASP A 205 -5.67 -14.73 5.75
N LEU A 206 -5.88 -14.66 4.44
CA LEU A 206 -7.00 -13.91 3.84
C LEU A 206 -8.11 -14.84 3.31
N GLY A 207 -7.97 -16.14 3.49
CA GLY A 207 -8.95 -17.14 3.07
C GLY A 207 -8.58 -17.88 1.79
N PRO A 208 -9.39 -18.90 1.42
CA PRO A 208 -9.18 -19.66 0.19
C PRO A 208 -9.46 -18.83 -1.06
N TYR A 209 -8.78 -19.16 -2.17
CA TYR A 209 -9.03 -18.52 -3.48
C TYR A 209 -9.90 -19.36 -4.42
N SER A 210 -10.32 -20.57 -4.00
CA SER A 210 -10.95 -21.57 -4.89
C SER A 210 -12.19 -21.05 -5.63
N ASN A 211 -12.94 -20.15 -5.00
CA ASN A 211 -14.17 -19.59 -5.56
C ASN A 211 -13.91 -18.37 -6.46
N ASP A 212 -12.66 -17.92 -6.55
CA ASP A 212 -12.27 -16.72 -7.31
C ASP A 212 -11.54 -17.06 -8.62
N ILE A 213 -11.33 -18.34 -8.90
CA ILE A 213 -10.71 -18.78 -10.15
C ILE A 213 -11.64 -18.42 -11.32
N GLY A 214 -11.11 -17.68 -12.29
CA GLY A 214 -11.87 -17.20 -13.45
C GLY A 214 -12.84 -16.05 -13.15
N VAL A 215 -12.88 -15.52 -11.93
CA VAL A 215 -13.77 -14.43 -11.53
C VAL A 215 -12.95 -13.20 -11.15
N TRP A 216 -13.44 -12.02 -11.52
CA TRP A 216 -12.85 -10.76 -11.07
C TRP A 216 -13.07 -10.57 -9.57
N THR A 217 -12.01 -10.23 -8.85
CA THR A 217 -12.06 -9.88 -7.42
C THR A 217 -11.56 -8.48 -7.21
N CYS A 218 -12.34 -7.68 -6.51
CA CYS A 218 -11.99 -6.32 -6.11
C CYS A 218 -11.15 -6.38 -4.84
N TRP A 219 -9.89 -5.94 -4.92
CA TRP A 219 -8.99 -5.84 -3.77
C TRP A 219 -8.74 -4.40 -3.42
N ILE A 220 -8.79 -4.09 -2.13
CA ILE A 220 -8.41 -2.77 -1.60
C ILE A 220 -7.48 -2.97 -0.42
N VAL A 221 -6.34 -2.28 -0.43
CA VAL A 221 -5.39 -2.23 0.68
C VAL A 221 -5.24 -0.77 1.10
N ASN A 222 -5.72 -0.41 2.29
CA ASN A 222 -5.54 0.91 2.89
C ASN A 222 -4.55 0.79 4.04
N LEU A 223 -3.46 1.56 3.97
CA LEU A 223 -2.35 1.41 4.90
C LEU A 223 -1.69 2.74 5.23
N ARG A 224 -1.00 2.77 6.37
CA ARG A 224 -0.05 3.82 6.75
C ARG A 224 1.27 3.15 7.10
N TRP A 225 2.35 3.56 6.47
CA TRP A 225 3.69 3.11 6.84
C TRP A 225 4.12 3.78 8.14
N ASN A 226 4.52 2.98 9.13
CA ASN A 226 5.14 3.42 10.37
C ASN A 226 5.85 2.23 11.04
N TYR A 227 7.18 2.31 11.15
CA TYR A 227 8.02 1.24 11.68
C TYR A 227 8.18 1.24 13.21
N LEU A 228 7.68 2.27 13.92
CA LEU A 228 7.74 2.36 15.39
C LEU A 228 6.43 1.98 16.05
N GLN A 229 5.33 2.65 15.70
CA GLN A 229 3.95 2.38 16.11
C GLN A 229 3.00 3.40 15.47
N GLY A 230 1.76 3.02 15.17
CA GLY A 230 0.76 3.94 14.61
C GLY A 230 0.43 3.69 13.14
N ALA A 231 0.94 2.59 12.57
CA ALA A 231 0.51 2.11 11.27
C ALA A 231 -0.95 1.65 11.32
N ILE A 232 -1.61 1.74 10.17
CA ILE A 232 -2.89 1.12 9.91
C ILE A 232 -2.72 0.11 8.77
N LEU A 233 -3.51 -0.95 8.79
CA LEU A 233 -3.64 -1.90 7.70
C LEU A 233 -5.07 -2.41 7.68
N THR A 234 -5.80 -2.00 6.64
CA THR A 234 -7.13 -2.51 6.36
C THR A 234 -7.14 -3.11 4.96
N ILE A 235 -7.67 -4.33 4.83
CA ILE A 235 -7.74 -5.06 3.56
C ILE A 235 -9.19 -5.45 3.31
N TRP A 236 -9.70 -5.09 2.14
CA TRP A 236 -10.99 -5.52 1.65
C TRP A 236 -10.82 -6.44 0.46
N LYS A 237 -11.74 -7.39 0.36
CA LYS A 237 -11.98 -8.19 -0.84
C LYS A 237 -13.47 -8.23 -1.11
N ASN A 238 -13.90 -7.81 -2.29
CA ASN A 238 -15.31 -7.76 -2.70
C ASN A 238 -16.20 -7.12 -1.60
N GLY A 239 -15.77 -5.96 -1.08
CA GLY A 239 -16.52 -5.20 -0.09
C GLY A 239 -16.49 -5.76 1.33
N LYS A 240 -15.87 -6.92 1.56
CA LYS A 240 -15.71 -7.50 2.90
C LYS A 240 -14.35 -7.14 3.48
N ILE A 241 -14.34 -6.56 4.68
CA ILE A 241 -13.12 -6.38 5.48
C ILE A 241 -12.59 -7.77 5.86
N LEU A 242 -11.35 -8.06 5.47
CA LEU A 242 -10.61 -9.26 5.83
C LEU A 242 -9.63 -9.00 6.97
N ILE A 243 -9.00 -7.82 6.98
CA ILE A 243 -8.06 -7.36 8.01
C ILE A 243 -8.44 -5.93 8.37
N ASP A 244 -8.48 -5.61 9.66
CA ASP A 244 -8.55 -4.23 10.18
C ASP A 244 -7.64 -4.12 11.41
N GLN A 245 -6.41 -3.67 11.18
CA GLN A 245 -5.40 -3.48 12.21
C GLN A 245 -5.07 -1.99 12.34
N LYS A 246 -5.08 -1.49 13.57
CA LYS A 246 -4.76 -0.11 13.90
C LYS A 246 -3.69 -0.08 14.98
N ASN A 247 -2.88 0.97 14.98
CA ASN A 247 -1.83 1.17 15.97
C ASN A 247 -0.78 0.03 16.00
N VAL A 248 -0.49 -0.54 14.82
CA VAL A 248 0.53 -1.59 14.64
C VAL A 248 1.84 -1.00 14.12
N VAL A 249 2.82 -1.85 13.84
CA VAL A 249 4.04 -1.51 13.09
C VAL A 249 3.98 -2.09 11.68
N LEU A 250 4.43 -1.33 10.69
CA LEU A 250 4.46 -1.72 9.28
C LEU A 250 5.49 -0.88 8.52
N GLY A 251 6.41 -1.52 7.80
CA GLY A 251 7.47 -0.84 7.04
C GLY A 251 8.82 -0.79 7.76
N TYR A 252 9.82 -0.27 7.06
CA TYR A 252 11.22 -0.25 7.48
C TYR A 252 11.62 1.17 7.94
N ASN A 253 12.60 1.27 8.85
CA ASN A 253 13.16 2.53 9.32
C ASN A 253 14.11 3.14 8.29
N ASP A 254 13.51 3.68 7.23
CA ASP A 254 14.19 4.31 6.10
C ASP A 254 13.70 5.73 5.87
N ARG A 255 14.51 6.51 5.17
CA ARG A 255 14.16 7.83 4.63
C ARG A 255 13.08 7.72 3.57
N LYS A 256 13.07 6.64 2.80
CA LYS A 256 12.08 6.38 1.75
C LYS A 256 11.18 5.21 2.14
N GLY A 257 9.87 5.38 1.95
CA GLY A 257 8.90 4.31 2.12
C GLY A 257 8.93 3.30 0.96
N PRO A 258 8.14 2.22 1.08
CA PRO A 258 8.10 1.17 0.08
C PRO A 258 7.61 1.63 -1.30
N VAL A 259 8.11 0.95 -2.35
CA VAL A 259 7.64 1.08 -3.74
C VAL A 259 6.58 0.03 -4.03
N PHE A 260 5.42 0.47 -4.53
CA PHE A 260 4.34 -0.42 -4.94
C PHE A 260 4.61 -1.04 -6.32
N LYS A 261 4.39 -2.35 -6.42
CA LYS A 261 4.42 -3.12 -7.66
C LYS A 261 3.20 -4.02 -7.74
N PHE A 262 2.69 -4.21 -8.94
CA PHE A 262 1.62 -5.16 -9.24
C PHE A 262 1.99 -6.02 -10.45
N GLY A 263 1.36 -7.17 -10.56
CA GLY A 263 1.72 -8.20 -11.52
C GLY A 263 2.11 -9.49 -10.80
N LEU A 264 2.86 -10.36 -11.46
CA LEU A 264 3.15 -11.68 -10.94
C LEU A 264 4.64 -11.86 -10.63
N TYR A 265 4.95 -12.19 -9.38
CA TYR A 265 6.29 -12.63 -8.98
C TYR A 265 6.26 -14.03 -8.38
N LYS A 266 6.73 -15.00 -9.17
CA LYS A 266 6.81 -16.44 -8.86
C LYS A 266 8.22 -16.81 -8.42
N TRP A 267 8.67 -16.28 -7.28
CA TRP A 267 10.11 -16.29 -6.88
C TRP A 267 10.80 -17.66 -6.89
N ALA A 268 10.10 -18.77 -6.60
CA ALA A 268 10.76 -20.08 -6.57
C ALA A 268 11.28 -20.49 -7.96
N TRP A 269 10.61 -20.06 -9.03
CA TRP A 269 11.02 -20.32 -10.40
C TRP A 269 12.38 -19.68 -10.74
N ASN A 270 12.85 -18.70 -9.97
CA ASN A 270 14.20 -18.15 -10.15
C ASN A 270 15.31 -19.16 -9.82
N SER A 271 15.04 -20.19 -9.02
CA SER A 271 16.06 -21.16 -8.59
C SER A 271 15.67 -22.62 -8.73
N ARG A 272 14.38 -22.92 -8.93
CA ARG A 272 13.89 -24.29 -9.12
C ARG A 272 12.51 -24.34 -9.78
N SER A 273 12.21 -25.46 -10.41
CA SER A 273 10.84 -25.77 -10.82
C SER A 273 9.93 -26.09 -9.64
N THR A 274 8.63 -25.91 -9.83
CA THR A 274 7.58 -26.38 -8.91
C THR A 274 6.57 -27.23 -9.67
N GLN A 275 5.53 -27.72 -8.99
CA GLN A 275 4.50 -28.56 -9.61
C GLN A 275 3.67 -27.84 -10.70
N VAL A 276 3.68 -26.50 -10.69
CA VAL A 276 3.03 -25.68 -11.70
C VAL A 276 4.09 -25.10 -12.63
N ARG A 277 3.76 -25.00 -13.92
CA ARG A 277 4.66 -24.47 -14.96
C ARG A 277 4.10 -23.26 -15.68
N PHE A 278 2.85 -22.92 -15.41
CA PHE A 278 2.15 -21.83 -16.06
C PHE A 278 1.31 -21.08 -15.04
N ARG A 279 1.31 -19.76 -15.17
CA ARG A 279 0.43 -18.85 -14.44
C ARG A 279 -0.07 -17.79 -15.39
N ARG A 280 -1.37 -17.51 -15.31
CA ARG A 280 -2.01 -16.36 -15.93
C ARG A 280 -2.79 -15.61 -14.85
N ILE A 281 -2.51 -14.33 -14.71
CA ILE A 281 -3.26 -13.42 -13.85
C ILE A 281 -3.65 -12.23 -14.68
N GLU A 282 -4.88 -11.78 -14.54
CA GLU A 282 -5.35 -10.56 -15.19
C GLU A 282 -5.62 -9.48 -14.15
N TYR A 283 -5.32 -8.24 -14.53
CA TYR A 283 -5.47 -7.05 -13.72
C TYR A 283 -6.28 -6.01 -14.48
N ASP A 284 -7.06 -5.24 -13.74
CA ASP A 284 -7.94 -4.22 -14.27
C ASP A 284 -8.24 -3.16 -13.19
N ASP A 285 -8.66 -1.97 -13.59
CA ASP A 285 -9.02 -0.82 -12.73
C ASP A 285 -8.02 -0.57 -11.59
N LEU A 286 -6.73 -0.38 -11.92
CA LEU A 286 -5.74 -0.04 -10.91
C LEU A 286 -5.93 1.42 -10.47
N ALA A 287 -6.26 1.62 -9.20
CA ALA A 287 -6.37 2.93 -8.59
C ALA A 287 -5.47 3.07 -7.37
N ILE A 288 -4.79 4.21 -7.25
CA ILE A 288 -3.96 4.56 -6.10
C ILE A 288 -4.41 5.93 -5.60
N GLY A 289 -4.49 6.06 -4.29
CA GLY A 289 -4.78 7.34 -3.69
C GLY A 289 -4.29 7.46 -2.26
N THR A 290 -4.63 8.60 -1.66
CA THR A 290 -4.30 8.95 -0.28
C THR A 290 -5.55 9.15 0.54
N GLY A 291 -5.39 9.24 1.85
CA GLY A 291 -6.49 9.44 2.80
C GLY A 291 -7.15 8.14 3.25
N MET A 292 -8.04 8.25 4.22
CA MET A 292 -8.64 7.10 4.90
C MET A 292 -9.89 6.62 4.16
N LEU A 293 -9.83 5.43 3.56
CA LEU A 293 -11.02 4.84 2.94
C LEU A 293 -12.00 4.32 3.98
N ASN A 294 -13.28 4.32 3.61
CA ASN A 294 -14.32 3.67 4.37
C ASN A 294 -15.33 2.97 3.44
N MET A 295 -16.22 2.17 4.03
CA MET A 295 -17.15 1.31 3.27
C MET A 295 -18.11 2.06 2.35
N SER A 296 -18.46 3.32 2.61
CA SER A 296 -19.39 4.07 1.75
C SER A 296 -18.76 4.48 0.41
N MET A 297 -17.44 4.33 0.28
CA MET A 297 -16.69 4.63 -0.95
C MET A 297 -16.58 3.40 -1.85
N LEU A 298 -17.25 2.29 -1.52
CA LEU A 298 -17.24 1.09 -2.32
C LEU A 298 -18.55 0.96 -3.11
N LEU A 299 -18.43 0.45 -4.34
CA LEU A 299 -19.56 0.01 -5.15
C LEU A 299 -20.20 -1.25 -4.54
N PRO A 300 -21.44 -1.63 -4.95
CA PRO A 300 -22.11 -2.83 -4.44
C PRO A 300 -21.36 -4.14 -4.65
N ASP A 301 -20.53 -4.23 -5.70
CA ASP A 301 -19.63 -5.36 -5.97
C ASP A 301 -18.35 -5.34 -5.10
N GLY A 302 -18.15 -4.26 -4.35
CA GLY A 302 -17.03 -4.07 -3.45
C GLY A 302 -15.79 -3.46 -4.06
N CYS A 303 -15.84 -3.06 -5.33
CA CYS A 303 -14.80 -2.26 -5.98
C CYS A 303 -14.84 -0.81 -5.48
N ILE A 304 -13.74 -0.07 -5.69
CA ILE A 304 -13.69 1.35 -5.32
C ILE A 304 -14.66 2.15 -6.19
N ASN A 305 -15.50 2.98 -5.58
CA ASN A 305 -16.30 3.97 -6.30
C ASN A 305 -15.41 5.18 -6.60
N LEU A 306 -14.83 5.23 -7.81
CA LEU A 306 -13.92 6.30 -8.18
C LEU A 306 -14.55 7.70 -8.06
N GLU A 307 -15.84 7.86 -8.37
CA GLU A 307 -16.55 9.15 -8.20
C GLU A 307 -16.52 9.67 -6.76
N SER A 308 -16.51 8.75 -5.78
CA SER A 308 -16.46 9.14 -4.36
C SER A 308 -15.08 9.64 -3.90
N VAL A 309 -14.03 9.43 -4.71
CA VAL A 309 -12.63 9.73 -4.35
C VAL A 309 -11.89 10.59 -5.38
N LYS A 310 -12.48 10.90 -6.54
CA LYS A 310 -11.87 11.75 -7.59
C LYS A 310 -11.54 13.17 -7.11
N GLY A 311 -12.29 13.70 -6.12
CA GLY A 311 -12.19 15.11 -5.73
C GLY A 311 -12.52 16.06 -6.91
N ASN A 312 -12.16 17.35 -6.82
CA ASN A 312 -12.30 18.33 -7.91
C ASN A 312 -11.26 18.15 -9.04
N VAL A 313 -10.68 16.96 -9.19
CA VAL A 313 -9.73 16.69 -10.27
C VAL A 313 -10.55 16.28 -11.49
N HIS A 314 -10.63 17.16 -12.49
CA HIS A 314 -11.06 16.77 -13.82
C HIS A 314 -10.12 15.67 -14.31
N LEU A 315 -10.64 14.46 -14.39
CA LEU A 315 -10.05 13.40 -15.17
C LEU A 315 -10.82 13.41 -16.48
N ASP A 316 -10.13 13.78 -17.56
CA ASP A 316 -10.64 13.55 -18.90
C ASP A 316 -10.60 12.03 -19.10
N PHE A 317 -11.77 11.39 -19.06
CA PHE A 317 -11.99 9.98 -19.41
C PHE A 317 -12.13 9.85 -20.93
#